data_AF-A0A444ZGD2-F1
#
_entry.id   AF-A0A444ZGD2-F1
#
_cell.length_a   1.000
_cell.length_b   1.000
_cell.length_c   1.000
_cell.angle_alpha   90.00
_cell.angle_beta   90.00
_cell.angle_gamma   90.00
#
_symmetry.space_group_name_H-M   'P 1'
#
loop_
_entity.id
_entity.type
_entity.pdbx_description
1 polymer ?
#
loop_
_entity_poly.entity_id
_entity_poly.type
_entity_poly.pdbx_seq_one_letter_code
_entity_poly.pdbx_strand_id
1 'polypeptide(L)'
;MVHNGIEYGDMQLISEAYDVLKHVGGLNNSELADIFAEWNRGELESFLIEITADIFKVKDEEGGDGFLVDKILDKTGMKGTGKWTVQQAAELSIAAPTIAASLDSRYLSGLKEERENAASVLKEAGMKFAREMVQRQAAWRRVVGLAISAGISTPGMCASLAYFDTYRRARLPANLVQAQRDLFGAHTYERVDRPGAFHTEWTKLARKSGSGVGALN
;
A
#
# COMPACT_ATOMS: atom_id res chain seq x y z
N MET A 1 -19.15 -0.57 8.70
CA MET A 1 -18.03 -1.54 8.84
C MET A 1 -17.25 -1.61 7.53
N VAL A 2 -17.42 -2.63 6.66
CA VAL A 2 -16.59 -2.77 5.44
C VAL A 2 -16.71 -1.56 4.50
N HIS A 3 -17.93 -1.04 4.28
CA HIS A 3 -18.17 0.20 3.52
C HIS A 3 -17.25 1.36 3.94
N ASN A 4 -17.26 1.71 5.22
CA ASN A 4 -16.45 2.78 5.78
C ASN A 4 -14.93 2.55 5.62
N GLY A 5 -14.50 1.29 5.59
CA GLY A 5 -13.09 0.94 5.33
C GLY A 5 -12.67 1.18 3.87
N ILE A 6 -13.60 1.02 2.92
CA ILE A 6 -13.39 1.34 1.50
C ILE A 6 -13.42 2.87 1.34
N GLU A 7 -14.44 3.52 1.90
CA GLU A 7 -14.64 4.98 1.95
C GLU A 7 -13.39 5.73 2.45
N TYR A 8 -12.77 5.31 3.56
CA TYR A 8 -11.50 5.89 4.02
C TYR A 8 -10.32 5.64 3.05
N GLY A 9 -10.30 4.51 2.34
CA GLY A 9 -9.30 4.20 1.34
C GLY A 9 -9.43 5.12 0.12
N ASP A 10 -10.64 5.28 -0.39
CA ASP A 10 -10.93 6.14 -1.54
C ASP A 10 -10.66 7.62 -1.23
N MET A 11 -11.10 8.11 -0.06
CA MET A 11 -10.77 9.46 0.42
C MET A 11 -9.26 9.70 0.54
N GLN A 12 -8.50 8.72 1.02
CA GLN A 12 -7.04 8.81 1.14
C GLN A 12 -6.35 8.82 -0.23
N LEU A 13 -6.80 7.99 -1.18
CA LEU A 13 -6.28 7.97 -2.55
C LEU A 13 -6.60 9.27 -3.32
N ILE A 14 -7.78 9.85 -3.09
CA ILE A 14 -8.19 11.16 -3.61
C ILE A 14 -7.29 12.28 -3.04
N SER A 15 -7.04 12.27 -1.73
CA SER A 15 -6.15 13.22 -1.06
C SER A 15 -4.72 13.13 -1.59
N GLU A 16 -4.18 11.93 -1.78
CA GLU A 16 -2.86 11.71 -2.38
C GLU A 16 -2.77 12.15 -3.85
N ALA A 17 -3.86 12.00 -4.62
CA ALA A 17 -3.91 12.51 -5.99
C ALA A 17 -3.92 14.06 -6.02
N TYR A 18 -4.69 14.69 -5.12
CA TYR A 18 -4.68 16.14 -4.91
C TYR A 18 -3.29 16.66 -4.54
N ASP A 19 -2.65 16.07 -3.54
CA ASP A 19 -1.35 16.51 -3.01
C ASP A 19 -0.25 16.44 -4.08
N VAL A 20 -0.23 15.35 -4.87
CA VAL A 20 0.69 15.22 -6.01
C VAL A 20 0.38 16.23 -7.12
N LEU A 21 -0.88 16.45 -7.49
CA LEU A 21 -1.23 17.44 -8.52
C LEU A 21 -0.85 18.87 -8.09
N LYS A 22 -1.06 19.22 -6.82
CA LYS A 22 -0.76 20.56 -6.29
C LYS A 22 0.73 20.79 -6.13
N HIS A 23 1.46 19.90 -5.45
CA HIS A 23 2.86 20.12 -5.08
C HIS A 23 3.89 19.58 -6.08
N VAL A 24 3.54 18.57 -6.89
CA VAL A 24 4.43 18.05 -7.97
C VAL A 24 3.99 18.57 -9.34
N GLY A 25 2.69 18.73 -9.58
CA GLY A 25 2.16 19.32 -10.81
C GLY A 25 2.16 20.86 -10.81
N GLY A 26 2.07 21.51 -9.64
CA GLY A 26 2.00 22.97 -9.51
C GLY A 26 0.60 23.56 -9.73
N LEU A 27 -0.45 22.73 -9.73
CA LEU A 27 -1.82 23.15 -10.09
C LEU A 27 -2.50 23.99 -8.99
N ASN A 28 -3.26 25.00 -9.42
CA ASN A 28 -4.13 25.78 -8.55
C ASN A 28 -5.52 25.14 -8.40
N ASN A 29 -6.30 25.59 -7.41
CA ASN A 29 -7.59 24.97 -7.07
C ASN A 29 -8.62 25.02 -8.21
N SER A 30 -8.58 25.99 -9.13
CA SER A 30 -9.47 25.99 -10.30
C SER A 30 -9.10 24.85 -11.27
N GLU A 31 -7.81 24.64 -11.53
CA GLU A 31 -7.32 23.55 -12.39
C GLU A 31 -7.61 22.18 -11.75
N LEU A 32 -7.49 22.08 -10.42
CA LEU A 32 -7.88 20.89 -9.66
C LEU A 32 -9.41 20.64 -9.76
N ALA A 33 -10.24 21.68 -9.61
CA ALA A 33 -11.70 21.57 -9.77
C ALA A 33 -12.09 21.05 -11.16
N ASP A 34 -11.46 21.59 -12.22
CA ASP A 34 -11.74 21.20 -13.60
C ASP A 34 -11.29 19.74 -13.90
N ILE A 35 -10.12 19.32 -13.39
CA ILE A 35 -9.62 17.95 -13.54
C ILE A 35 -10.49 16.94 -12.80
N PHE A 36 -10.85 17.19 -11.54
CA PHE A 36 -11.74 16.28 -10.81
C PHE A 36 -13.13 16.24 -11.43
N ALA A 37 -13.63 17.37 -11.97
CA ALA A 37 -14.87 17.38 -12.74
C ALA A 37 -14.76 16.61 -14.07
N GLU A 38 -13.59 16.54 -14.71
CA GLU A 38 -13.34 15.67 -15.87
C GLU A 38 -13.31 14.19 -15.49
N TRP A 39 -12.61 13.84 -14.41
CA TRP A 39 -12.55 12.48 -13.89
C TRP A 39 -13.94 11.94 -13.53
N ASN A 40 -14.83 12.78 -13.00
CA ASN A 40 -16.21 12.40 -12.70
C ASN A 40 -17.09 12.11 -13.94
N ARG A 41 -16.62 12.46 -15.15
CA ARG A 41 -17.29 12.15 -16.43
C ARG A 41 -16.71 10.90 -17.11
N GLY A 42 -15.78 10.22 -16.45
CA GLY A 42 -15.09 9.03 -16.95
C GLY A 42 -15.19 7.85 -15.99
N GLU A 43 -14.16 7.00 -15.97
CA GLU A 43 -14.13 5.76 -15.19
C GLU A 43 -14.02 5.97 -13.66
N LEU A 44 -13.96 7.23 -13.20
CA LEU A 44 -13.93 7.64 -11.80
C LEU A 44 -15.24 8.35 -11.36
N GLU A 45 -16.30 8.29 -12.18
CA GLU A 45 -17.66 8.73 -11.82
C GLU A 45 -18.06 8.19 -10.45
N SER A 46 -18.10 9.07 -9.45
CA SER A 46 -18.35 8.71 -8.06
C SER A 46 -18.62 9.94 -7.20
N PHE A 47 -19.50 9.79 -6.21
CA PHE A 47 -19.87 10.86 -5.28
C PHE A 47 -18.66 11.51 -4.58
N LEU A 48 -17.60 10.74 -4.26
CA LEU A 48 -16.40 11.30 -3.64
C LEU A 48 -15.57 12.17 -4.61
N ILE A 49 -15.51 11.84 -5.90
CA ILE A 49 -14.85 12.66 -6.92
C ILE A 49 -15.70 13.91 -7.23
N GLU A 50 -17.03 13.76 -7.29
CA GLU A 50 -17.98 14.87 -7.45
C GLU A 50 -17.82 15.94 -6.36
N ILE A 51 -17.95 15.58 -5.08
CA ILE A 51 -17.81 16.54 -3.98
C ILE A 51 -16.39 17.12 -3.89
N THR A 52 -15.36 16.36 -4.30
CA THR A 52 -13.98 16.88 -4.33
C THR A 52 -13.81 17.96 -5.39
N ALA A 53 -14.41 17.79 -6.58
CA ALA A 53 -14.42 18.82 -7.62
C ALA A 53 -15.11 20.12 -7.15
N ASP A 54 -16.16 20.00 -6.32
CA ASP A 54 -16.87 21.16 -5.77
C ASP A 54 -16.16 21.80 -4.56
N ILE A 55 -15.52 21.03 -3.68
CA ILE A 55 -14.73 21.54 -2.55
C ILE A 55 -13.67 22.55 -3.02
N PHE A 56 -13.00 22.28 -4.15
CA PHE A 56 -11.99 23.20 -4.71
C PHE A 56 -12.57 24.54 -5.20
N LYS A 57 -13.88 24.65 -5.40
CA LYS A 57 -14.57 25.88 -5.84
C LYS A 57 -15.03 26.75 -4.66
N VAL A 58 -15.12 26.19 -3.44
CA VAL A 58 -15.63 26.89 -2.26
C VAL A 58 -14.65 27.97 -1.81
N LYS A 59 -15.10 29.21 -1.78
CA LYS A 59 -14.34 30.35 -1.25
C LYS A 59 -14.45 30.43 0.28
N ASP A 60 -13.47 31.08 0.89
CA ASP A 60 -13.57 31.51 2.28
C ASP A 60 -14.57 32.69 2.38
N GLU A 61 -15.51 32.61 3.32
CA GLU A 61 -16.51 33.66 3.60
C GLU A 61 -16.22 34.43 4.90
N GLU A 62 -15.30 33.96 5.76
CA GLU A 62 -14.98 34.61 7.05
C GLU A 62 -13.95 35.75 6.92
N GLY A 63 -13.65 36.17 5.68
CA GLY A 63 -12.93 37.41 5.38
C GLY A 63 -11.48 37.26 4.91
N GLY A 64 -11.00 36.03 4.66
CA GLY A 64 -9.72 35.80 4.01
C GLY A 64 -9.83 35.68 2.49
N ASP A 65 -8.89 36.28 1.74
CA ASP A 65 -8.72 35.94 0.32
C ASP A 65 -8.30 34.47 0.16
N GLY A 66 -8.94 33.75 -0.76
CA GLY A 66 -8.60 32.37 -1.14
C GLY A 66 -9.79 31.40 -1.17
N PHE A 67 -9.47 30.11 -1.14
CA PHE A 67 -10.44 29.02 -1.09
C PHE A 67 -10.50 28.41 0.32
N LEU A 68 -11.67 27.92 0.72
CA LEU A 68 -11.90 27.38 2.06
C LEU A 68 -10.98 26.18 2.36
N VAL A 69 -10.74 25.32 1.37
CA VAL A 69 -9.87 24.14 1.50
C VAL A 69 -8.42 24.49 1.92
N ASP A 70 -7.92 25.68 1.56
CA ASP A 70 -6.60 26.16 1.96
C ASP A 70 -6.57 26.76 3.39
N LYS A 71 -7.74 26.91 4.03
CA LYS A 71 -7.91 27.37 5.42
C LYS A 71 -8.17 26.23 6.40
N ILE A 72 -8.57 25.05 5.91
CA ILE A 72 -8.87 23.88 6.75
C ILE A 72 -7.58 23.34 7.37
N LEU A 73 -7.59 23.15 8.69
CA LEU A 73 -6.48 22.52 9.42
C LEU A 73 -6.32 21.05 8.99
N ASP A 74 -5.09 20.65 8.65
CA ASP A 74 -4.65 19.36 8.13
C ASP A 74 -4.67 18.20 9.15
N LYS A 75 -5.64 18.20 10.07
CA LYS A 75 -5.68 17.32 11.24
C LYS A 75 -6.90 16.41 11.26
N THR A 76 -6.78 15.23 10.66
CA THR A 76 -7.80 14.17 10.75
C THR A 76 -7.88 13.58 12.15
N GLY A 77 -9.08 13.61 12.76
CA GLY A 77 -9.35 12.97 14.04
C GLY A 77 -9.44 11.46 13.90
N MET A 78 -8.52 10.74 14.53
CA MET A 78 -8.49 9.28 14.56
C MET A 78 -8.41 8.77 15.99
N LYS A 79 -8.36 7.46 16.08
CA LYS A 79 -8.07 6.66 17.27
C LYS A 79 -7.10 5.55 16.84
N GLY A 80 -6.46 4.82 17.78
CA GLY A 80 -5.32 3.85 17.71
C GLY A 80 -4.83 2.98 18.89
N THR A 81 -5.34 1.74 19.10
CA THR A 81 -4.70 0.51 19.70
C THR A 81 -5.68 -0.70 19.57
N GLY A 82 -5.51 -1.73 18.72
CA GLY A 82 -4.28 -2.28 18.15
C GLY A 82 -4.40 -3.43 17.10
N LYS A 83 -5.50 -4.17 16.92
CA LYS A 83 -6.05 -5.06 17.97
C LYS A 83 -5.19 -4.96 19.22
N TRP A 84 -3.92 -5.39 19.15
CA TRP A 84 -2.93 -4.99 20.17
C TRP A 84 -1.63 -4.28 19.69
N THR A 85 -1.33 -4.08 18.38
CA THR A 85 -0.26 -3.09 17.97
C THR A 85 -0.44 -2.38 16.61
N VAL A 86 -0.76 -3.00 15.47
CA VAL A 86 -0.87 -2.24 14.19
C VAL A 86 -2.00 -1.23 14.20
N GLN A 87 -3.17 -1.61 14.70
CA GLN A 87 -4.23 -0.65 14.91
C GLN A 87 -3.95 0.30 16.10
N GLN A 88 -2.70 0.54 16.50
CA GLN A 88 -2.28 1.88 16.94
C GLN A 88 -1.43 2.51 15.84
N ALA A 89 -1.97 2.94 14.70
CA ALA A 89 -3.27 2.98 13.99
C ALA A 89 -4.62 3.31 14.67
N ALA A 90 -5.70 2.44 14.68
CA ALA A 90 -7.19 2.68 14.82
C ALA A 90 -8.05 2.83 16.17
N GLU A 91 -7.80 2.29 17.40
CA GLU A 91 -8.65 2.53 18.65
C GLU A 91 -8.31 3.61 19.79
N LEU A 92 -7.06 3.89 20.26
CA LEU A 92 -6.54 5.13 20.96
C LEU A 92 -5.94 6.37 20.13
N SER A 93 -4.76 6.38 19.43
CA SER A 93 -4.45 7.20 18.16
C SER A 93 -2.95 7.34 17.70
N ILE A 94 -2.41 6.61 16.68
CA ILE A 94 -0.97 6.74 16.20
C ILE A 94 -0.75 6.32 14.71
N ALA A 95 0.27 6.80 13.97
CA ALA A 95 0.64 6.25 12.65
C ALA A 95 1.71 5.11 12.75
N ALA A 96 1.40 3.90 12.24
CA ALA A 96 2.30 2.73 12.31
C ALA A 96 2.57 2.01 10.94
N PRO A 97 2.83 2.75 9.83
CA PRO A 97 2.80 2.20 8.47
C PRO A 97 3.79 1.06 8.23
N THR A 98 5.02 1.16 8.76
CA THR A 98 6.06 0.12 8.60
C THR A 98 5.68 -1.21 9.25
N ILE A 99 4.91 -1.17 10.35
CA ILE A 99 4.44 -2.39 11.03
C ILE A 99 3.26 -2.99 10.26
N ALA A 100 2.33 -2.15 9.78
CA ALA A 100 1.21 -2.58 8.93
C ALA A 100 1.71 -3.30 7.67
N ALA A 101 2.54 -2.64 6.85
CA ALA A 101 3.07 -3.21 5.62
C ALA A 101 3.90 -4.50 5.84
N SER A 102 4.54 -4.64 7.00
CA SER A 102 5.25 -5.86 7.42
C SER A 102 4.30 -7.02 7.76
N LEU A 103 3.13 -6.74 8.35
CA LEU A 103 2.08 -7.74 8.54
C LEU A 103 1.39 -8.09 7.22
N ASP A 104 1.03 -7.12 6.38
CA ASP A 104 0.41 -7.35 5.08
C ASP A 104 1.28 -8.23 4.17
N SER A 105 2.59 -7.94 4.15
CA SER A 105 3.59 -8.76 3.45
C SER A 105 3.62 -10.21 3.95
N ARG A 106 3.39 -10.45 5.25
CA ARG A 106 3.31 -11.80 5.82
C ARG A 106 2.00 -12.48 5.46
N TYR A 107 0.86 -11.80 5.61
CA TYR A 107 -0.46 -12.35 5.27
C TYR A 107 -0.53 -12.74 3.80
N LEU A 108 -0.16 -11.84 2.88
CA LEU A 108 -0.09 -12.13 1.44
C LEU A 108 0.89 -13.26 1.14
N SER A 109 2.00 -13.39 1.87
CA SER A 109 2.91 -14.51 1.66
C SER A 109 2.31 -15.87 2.04
N GLY A 110 1.40 -15.92 3.00
CA GLY A 110 0.67 -17.14 3.38
C GLY A 110 -0.33 -17.64 2.34
N LEU A 111 -0.91 -16.72 1.54
CA LEU A 111 -1.87 -17.02 0.47
C LEU A 111 -1.19 -17.60 -0.79
N LYS A 112 -0.45 -18.70 -0.61
CA LYS A 112 0.47 -19.27 -1.61
C LYS A 112 -0.25 -19.72 -2.89
N GLU A 113 -1.27 -20.55 -2.77
CA GLU A 113 -2.03 -21.08 -3.91
C GLU A 113 -2.77 -19.96 -4.65
N GLU A 114 -3.42 -19.05 -3.92
CA GLU A 114 -4.09 -17.87 -4.47
C GLU A 114 -3.14 -17.00 -5.30
N ARG A 115 -1.92 -16.73 -4.81
CA ARG A 115 -0.91 -15.96 -5.55
C ARG A 115 -0.41 -16.67 -6.81
N GLU A 116 -0.39 -17.99 -6.83
CA GLU A 116 0.01 -18.76 -8.03
C GLU A 116 -1.10 -18.77 -9.07
N ASN A 117 -2.35 -18.98 -8.64
CA ASN A 117 -3.52 -18.84 -9.51
C ASN A 117 -3.63 -17.41 -10.07
N ALA A 118 -3.49 -16.39 -9.22
CA ALA A 118 -3.51 -14.98 -9.62
C ALA A 118 -2.36 -14.63 -10.58
N ALA A 119 -1.14 -15.18 -10.36
CA ALA A 119 -0.02 -14.99 -11.28
C ALA A 119 -0.26 -15.61 -12.66
N SER A 120 -0.97 -16.76 -12.76
CA SER A 120 -1.38 -17.32 -14.06
C SER A 120 -2.46 -16.46 -14.72
N VAL A 121 -3.53 -16.11 -14.00
CA VAL A 121 -4.64 -15.31 -14.53
C VAL A 121 -4.19 -13.92 -14.99
N LEU A 122 -3.26 -13.27 -14.28
CA LEU A 122 -2.67 -11.98 -14.69
C LEU A 122 -1.75 -12.11 -15.91
N LYS A 123 -1.16 -13.29 -16.16
CA LYS A 123 -0.35 -13.59 -17.34
C LYS A 123 -1.20 -13.95 -18.57
N GLU A 124 -2.36 -14.55 -18.34
CA GLU A 124 -3.28 -15.05 -19.39
C GLU A 124 -4.44 -14.09 -19.70
N ALA A 125 -4.61 -13.04 -18.88
CA ALA A 125 -5.39 -11.81 -19.16
C ALA A 125 -6.89 -11.99 -19.50
N GLY A 126 -7.52 -13.06 -19.01
CA GLY A 126 -8.93 -13.38 -19.28
C GLY A 126 -9.99 -12.43 -18.69
N MET A 127 -9.65 -11.57 -17.73
CA MET A 127 -10.60 -10.72 -16.99
C MET A 127 -10.40 -9.21 -17.29
N LYS A 128 -11.50 -8.42 -17.34
CA LYS A 128 -11.43 -6.96 -17.58
C LYS A 128 -10.52 -6.27 -16.57
N PHE A 129 -10.77 -6.44 -15.28
CA PHE A 129 -9.98 -5.84 -14.19
C PHE A 129 -8.48 -6.19 -14.25
N ALA A 130 -8.14 -7.45 -14.59
CA ALA A 130 -6.75 -7.88 -14.76
C ALA A 130 -6.04 -7.10 -15.88
N ARG A 131 -6.74 -6.81 -16.99
CA ARG A 131 -6.21 -6.00 -18.09
C ARG A 131 -6.02 -4.54 -17.69
N GLU A 132 -6.99 -3.94 -17.00
CA GLU A 132 -6.86 -2.56 -16.49
C GLU A 132 -5.64 -2.40 -15.57
N MET A 133 -5.46 -3.30 -14.60
CA MET A 133 -4.32 -3.28 -13.69
C MET A 133 -2.98 -3.42 -14.43
N VAL A 134 -2.91 -4.33 -15.40
CA VAL A 134 -1.69 -4.55 -16.21
C VAL A 134 -1.35 -3.35 -17.09
N GLN A 135 -2.34 -2.65 -17.64
CA GLN A 135 -2.14 -1.44 -18.44
C GLN A 135 -1.77 -0.22 -17.58
N ARG A 136 -2.48 0.01 -16.47
CA ARG A 136 -2.38 1.24 -15.67
C ARG A 136 -1.19 1.27 -14.70
N GLN A 137 -0.64 0.10 -14.32
CA GLN A 137 0.52 0.03 -13.40
C GLN A 137 1.72 0.88 -13.85
N ALA A 138 1.91 1.10 -15.16
CA ALA A 138 3.04 1.88 -15.67
C ALA A 138 2.88 3.38 -15.39
N ALA A 139 1.65 3.91 -15.40
CA ALA A 139 1.36 5.28 -14.99
C ALA A 139 1.44 5.41 -13.47
N TRP A 140 0.83 4.48 -12.73
CA TRP A 140 0.84 4.42 -11.28
C TRP A 140 2.26 4.43 -10.68
N ARG A 141 3.18 3.63 -11.23
CA ARG A 141 4.59 3.61 -10.84
C ARG A 141 5.30 4.96 -11.08
N ARG A 142 4.93 5.70 -12.13
CA ARG A 142 5.48 7.05 -12.38
C ARG A 142 4.96 8.04 -11.35
N VAL A 143 3.66 8.04 -11.04
CA VAL A 143 3.07 8.90 -10.00
C VAL A 143 3.74 8.68 -8.65
N VAL A 144 3.80 7.42 -8.18
CA VAL A 144 4.45 7.05 -6.92
C VAL A 144 5.95 7.40 -6.92
N GLY A 145 6.66 7.11 -8.02
CA GLY A 145 8.09 7.43 -8.14
C GLY A 145 8.39 8.94 -8.13
N LEU A 146 7.56 9.74 -8.79
CA LEU A 146 7.67 11.21 -8.80
C LEU A 146 7.34 11.80 -7.42
N ALA A 147 6.26 11.35 -6.78
CA ALA A 147 5.88 11.79 -5.44
C ALA A 147 7.01 11.54 -4.43
N ILE A 148 7.53 10.30 -4.38
CA ILE A 148 8.66 9.94 -3.50
C ILE A 148 9.91 10.79 -3.82
N SER A 149 10.20 11.04 -5.11
CA SER A 149 11.36 11.87 -5.51
C SER A 149 11.21 13.35 -5.12
N ALA A 150 9.97 13.83 -5.02
CA ALA A 150 9.63 15.19 -4.57
C ALA A 150 9.46 15.30 -3.04
N GLY A 151 9.56 14.20 -2.29
CA GLY A 151 9.31 14.16 -0.84
C GLY A 151 7.83 14.12 -0.45
N ILE A 152 6.92 13.94 -1.43
CA ILE A 152 5.47 13.89 -1.23
C ILE A 152 5.04 12.47 -0.81
N SER A 153 4.20 12.39 0.23
CA SER A 153 3.89 11.14 0.92
C SER A 153 2.61 10.51 0.39
N THR A 154 2.74 9.40 -0.36
CA THR A 154 1.60 8.67 -0.97
C THR A 154 1.40 7.26 -0.37
N PRO A 155 1.04 7.13 0.93
CA PRO A 155 0.99 5.84 1.63
C PRO A 155 -0.04 4.87 1.06
N GLY A 156 -1.24 5.32 0.67
CA GLY A 156 -2.30 4.51 0.08
C GLY A 156 -1.95 4.00 -1.31
N MET A 157 -1.39 4.86 -2.17
CA MET A 157 -0.87 4.45 -3.47
C MET A 157 0.32 3.48 -3.34
N CYS A 158 1.24 3.73 -2.40
CA CYS A 158 2.38 2.85 -2.13
C CYS A 158 1.95 1.47 -1.60
N ALA A 159 1.07 1.43 -0.60
CA ALA A 159 0.58 0.20 0.00
C ALA A 159 -0.19 -0.66 -1.02
N SER A 160 -1.06 -0.03 -1.82
CA SER A 160 -1.82 -0.71 -2.87
C SER A 160 -0.91 -1.24 -3.98
N LEU A 161 0.17 -0.52 -4.33
CA LEU A 161 1.16 -0.98 -5.32
C LEU A 161 1.98 -2.17 -4.76
N ALA A 162 2.36 -2.11 -3.48
CA ALA A 162 3.05 -3.19 -2.79
C ALA A 162 2.16 -4.44 -2.64
N TYR A 163 0.86 -4.27 -2.39
CA TYR A 163 -0.13 -5.35 -2.42
C TYR A 163 -0.14 -6.02 -3.80
N PHE A 164 -0.34 -5.24 -4.87
CA PHE A 164 -0.39 -5.76 -6.24
C PHE A 164 0.90 -6.50 -6.64
N ASP A 165 2.07 -5.91 -6.38
CA ASP A 165 3.37 -6.54 -6.66
C ASP A 165 3.67 -7.76 -5.79
N THR A 166 3.08 -7.86 -4.59
CA THR A 166 3.24 -9.03 -3.72
C THR A 166 2.30 -10.16 -4.13
N TYR A 167 1.04 -9.85 -4.42
CA TYR A 167 0.03 -10.84 -4.75
C TYR A 167 0.28 -11.48 -6.13
N ARG A 168 0.71 -10.72 -7.13
CA ARG A 168 1.02 -11.25 -8.48
C ARG A 168 2.32 -12.08 -8.59
N ARG A 169 3.02 -12.33 -7.49
CA ARG A 169 4.29 -13.09 -7.47
C ARG A 169 4.12 -14.45 -6.79
N ALA A 170 4.35 -15.52 -7.55
CA ALA A 170 4.40 -16.90 -7.04
C ALA A 170 5.46 -17.12 -5.94
N ARG A 171 6.59 -16.41 -6.02
CA ARG A 171 7.71 -16.46 -5.06
C ARG A 171 8.01 -15.08 -4.47
N LEU A 172 8.15 -15.03 -3.15
CA LEU A 172 8.36 -13.83 -2.33
C LEU A 172 9.57 -14.04 -1.40
N PRO A 173 10.20 -12.96 -0.87
CA PRO A 173 11.33 -13.07 0.06
C PRO A 173 10.98 -13.68 1.43
N ALA A 174 9.73 -14.10 1.66
CA ALA A 174 9.28 -14.79 2.87
C ALA A 174 10.11 -16.05 3.20
N ASN A 175 10.78 -16.67 2.23
CA ASN A 175 11.72 -17.77 2.50
C ASN A 175 12.90 -17.35 3.39
N LEU A 176 13.34 -16.08 3.35
CA LEU A 176 14.34 -15.54 4.28
C LEU A 176 13.75 -15.36 5.67
N VAL A 177 12.49 -14.93 5.78
CA VAL A 177 11.78 -14.80 7.06
C VAL A 177 11.59 -16.18 7.71
N GLN A 178 11.26 -17.21 6.94
CA GLN A 178 11.19 -18.59 7.45
C GLN A 178 12.58 -19.10 7.90
N ALA A 179 13.64 -18.84 7.13
CA ALA A 179 15.01 -19.19 7.53
C ALA A 179 15.44 -18.48 8.83
N GLN A 180 15.13 -17.19 8.98
CA GLN A 180 15.37 -16.44 10.20
C GLN A 180 14.60 -17.02 11.39
N ARG A 181 13.30 -17.29 11.23
CA ARG A 181 12.44 -17.89 12.27
C ARG A 181 12.92 -19.26 12.73
N ASP A 182 13.39 -20.09 11.80
CA ASP A 182 13.95 -21.40 12.14
C ASP A 182 15.31 -21.27 12.84
N LEU A 183 16.14 -20.31 12.42
CA LEU A 183 17.43 -20.01 13.04
C LEU A 183 17.31 -19.50 14.48
N PHE A 184 16.48 -18.49 14.76
CA PHE A 184 16.42 -17.90 16.10
C PHE A 184 15.45 -18.61 17.07
N GLY A 185 14.52 -19.41 16.55
CA GLY A 185 13.38 -19.92 17.33
C GLY A 185 12.91 -21.32 16.99
N ALA A 186 13.68 -22.09 16.20
CA ALA A 186 13.38 -23.47 15.80
C ALA A 186 11.95 -23.67 15.24
N HIS A 187 11.39 -22.63 14.61
CA HIS A 187 9.99 -22.59 14.17
C HIS A 187 9.64 -23.53 13.01
N THR A 188 10.62 -24.20 12.40
CA THR A 188 10.52 -25.02 11.19
C THR A 188 10.12 -24.25 9.93
N TYR A 189 10.34 -24.86 8.78
CA TYR A 189 9.95 -24.33 7.47
C TYR A 189 9.64 -25.46 6.47
N GLU A 190 8.85 -25.14 5.44
CA GLU A 190 8.51 -26.06 4.35
C GLU A 190 9.47 -25.93 3.17
N ARG A 191 9.52 -26.96 2.31
CA ARG A 191 10.44 -27.03 1.17
C ARG A 191 9.70 -27.11 -0.17
N VAL A 192 10.29 -26.53 -1.20
CA VAL A 192 9.75 -26.55 -2.57
C VAL A 192 10.10 -27.81 -3.37
N ASP A 193 11.05 -28.63 -2.88
CA ASP A 193 11.52 -29.85 -3.54
C ASP A 193 10.96 -31.14 -2.92
N ARG A 194 10.24 -31.06 -1.79
CA ARG A 194 9.65 -32.19 -1.07
C ARG A 194 8.63 -31.72 -0.01
N PRO A 195 7.54 -32.47 0.24
CA PRO A 195 6.60 -32.14 1.32
C PRO A 195 7.22 -32.35 2.71
N GLY A 196 6.64 -31.69 3.72
CA GLY A 196 6.99 -31.83 5.13
C GLY A 196 7.51 -30.53 5.78
N ALA A 197 7.56 -30.54 7.11
CA ALA A 197 8.20 -29.49 7.90
C ALA A 197 9.64 -29.88 8.23
N PHE A 198 10.56 -28.92 8.15
CA PHE A 198 11.99 -29.11 8.32
C PHE A 198 12.53 -28.12 9.35
N HIS A 199 13.35 -28.61 10.29
CA HIS A 199 14.22 -27.78 11.12
C HIS A 199 15.67 -27.93 10.65
N THR A 200 16.44 -26.86 10.66
CA THR A 200 17.88 -26.88 10.36
C THR A 200 18.68 -26.45 11.58
N GLU A 201 19.70 -27.25 11.92
CA GLU A 201 20.74 -26.91 12.89
C GLU A 201 21.75 -25.92 12.26
N TRP A 202 21.34 -24.66 12.06
CA TRP A 202 22.05 -23.66 11.23
C TRP A 202 23.52 -23.49 11.63
N THR A 203 23.80 -23.35 12.93
CA THR A 203 25.16 -23.27 13.52
C THR A 203 26.01 -24.49 13.17
N LYS A 204 25.45 -25.69 13.32
CA LYS A 204 26.13 -26.96 13.03
C LYS A 204 26.37 -27.13 11.53
N LEU A 205 25.43 -26.67 10.69
CA LEU A 205 25.53 -26.73 9.24
C LEU A 205 26.60 -25.76 8.72
N ALA A 206 26.60 -24.50 9.18
CA ALA A 206 27.57 -23.47 8.80
C ALA A 206 29.01 -23.86 9.16
N ARG A 207 29.22 -24.37 10.39
CA ARG A 207 30.51 -24.93 10.82
C ARG A 207 30.96 -26.10 9.93
N LYS A 208 30.03 -27.01 9.55
CA LYS A 208 30.34 -28.14 8.67
C LYS A 208 30.67 -27.72 7.22
N SER A 209 30.06 -26.65 6.71
CA SER A 209 30.32 -26.13 5.36
C SER A 209 31.51 -25.16 5.26
N GLY A 210 32.28 -24.98 6.34
CA GLY A 210 33.38 -24.00 6.40
C GLY A 210 32.92 -22.55 6.23
N SER A 211 31.62 -22.29 6.42
CA SER A 211 31.01 -20.99 6.19
C SER A 211 31.22 -20.12 7.43
N GLY A 212 32.25 -19.27 7.39
CA GLY A 212 32.65 -18.39 8.48
C GLY A 212 31.64 -17.28 8.80
N VAL A 213 30.51 -17.64 9.40
CA VAL A 213 29.45 -16.72 9.80
C VAL A 213 29.62 -16.38 11.27
N GLY A 214 30.12 -15.18 11.58
CA GLY A 214 30.50 -14.78 12.95
C GLY A 214 29.38 -14.77 13.99
N ALA A 215 28.10 -14.80 13.58
CA ALA A 215 26.94 -14.93 14.47
C ALA A 215 26.46 -16.39 14.66
N LEU A 216 27.12 -17.36 14.03
CA LEU A 216 26.84 -18.81 14.08
C LEU A 216 28.07 -19.63 14.54
N ASN A 217 28.98 -18.98 15.26
CA ASN A 217 30.18 -19.58 15.86
C ASN A 217 30.09 -19.56 17.37
#